data_AF-C7P772-F1
#
_entry.id   AF-C7P772-F1
#
_cell.length_a   1.000
_cell.length_b   1.000
_cell.length_c   1.000
_cell.angle_alpha   90.00
_cell.angle_beta   90.00
_cell.angle_gamma   90.00
#
_symmetry.space_group_name_H-M   'P 1'
#
loop_
_entity.id
_entity.type
_entity.pdbx_description
1 polymer ?
#
loop_
_entity_poly.entity_id
_entity_poly.type
_entity_poly.pdbx_seq_one_letter_code
_entity_poly.pdbx_strand_id
1 'polypeptide(L)' 'MKRKKYYGRDPIKKLLNDPENREKIFKFLFILNIWVWLAVFIGAVIFVILMIKYYW' A
#
# COMPACT_ATOMS: atom_id res chain seq x y z
N MET A 1 -17.30 -10.11 20.05
CA MET A 1 -16.26 -11.12 19.76
C MET A 1 -15.10 -10.95 20.74
N LYS A 2 -14.82 -11.92 21.62
CA LYS A 2 -13.62 -11.89 22.48
C LYS A 2 -12.38 -12.12 21.61
N ARG A 3 -11.44 -11.16 21.56
CA ARG A 3 -10.15 -11.36 20.85
C ARG A 3 -9.27 -12.32 21.63
N LYS A 4 -8.68 -13.30 20.94
CA LYS A 4 -7.61 -14.11 21.52
C LYS A 4 -6.38 -13.21 21.69
N LYS A 5 -5.85 -13.11 22.92
CA LYS A 5 -4.57 -12.45 23.15
C LYS A 5 -3.49 -13.24 22.39
N TYR A 6 -2.73 -12.55 21.55
CA TYR A 6 -1.58 -13.15 20.87
C TYR A 6 -0.42 -13.22 21.86
N TYR A 7 0.03 -14.44 22.18
CA TYR A 7 1.11 -14.71 23.12
C TYR A 7 2.43 -15.07 22.43
N GLY A 8 2.48 -15.04 21.10
CA GLY A 8 3.69 -15.33 20.34
C GLY A 8 4.73 -14.21 20.45
N ARG A 9 5.99 -14.54 20.16
CA ARG A 9 7.13 -13.61 20.22
C ARG A 9 7.25 -12.73 18.95
N ASP A 10 6.46 -13.01 17.90
CA ASP A 10 6.55 -12.26 16.65
C ASP A 10 6.00 -10.84 16.81
N PRO A 11 6.82 -9.80 16.66
CA PRO A 11 6.41 -8.42 16.92
C PRO A 11 5.35 -7.95 15.91
N ILE A 12 5.42 -8.42 14.67
CA ILE A 12 4.49 -8.05 13.58
C ILE A 12 3.07 -8.56 13.87
N LYS A 13 2.94 -9.83 14.26
CA LYS A 13 1.63 -10.41 14.60
C LYS A 13 1.05 -9.80 15.86
N LYS A 14 1.90 -9.43 16.83
CA LYS A 14 1.46 -8.71 18.03
C LYS A 14 0.87 -7.34 17.67
N LEU A 15 1.54 -6.60 16.78
CA LEU A 15 1.12 -5.26 16.36
C LEU A 15 -0.18 -5.26 15.54
N LEU A 16 -0.38 -6.28 14.69
CA LEU A 16 -1.61 -6.48 13.90
C LEU A 16 -2.79 -7.03 14.73
N ASN A 17 -2.53 -7.59 15.90
CA ASN A 17 -3.57 -8.10 16.79
C ASN A 17 -4.37 -6.96 17.46
N ASP A 18 -3.74 -5.79 17.59
CA ASP A 18 -4.41 -4.56 18.03
C ASP A 18 -5.19 -3.94 16.87
N PRO A 19 -6.51 -3.76 17.02
CA PRO A 19 -7.40 -3.33 15.93
C PRO A 19 -7.10 -1.90 15.48
N GLU A 20 -6.71 -1.05 16.41
CA GLU A 20 -6.48 0.38 16.17
C GLU A 20 -5.21 0.56 15.34
N ASN A 21 -4.17 -0.21 15.66
CA ASN A 21 -2.93 -0.26 14.89
C ASN A 21 -3.17 -0.87 13.51
N ARG A 22 -3.96 -1.95 13.43
CA ARG A 22 -4.33 -2.57 12.15
C ARG A 22 -5.07 -1.59 11.24
N GLU A 23 -6.01 -0.82 11.78
CA GLU A 23 -6.79 0.15 11.00
C GLU A 23 -5.91 1.31 10.50
N LYS A 24 -5.01 1.84 11.34
CA LYS A 24 -4.03 2.86 10.94
C LYS A 24 -3.11 2.36 9.81
N ILE A 25 -2.57 1.15 9.94
CA ILE A 25 -1.72 0.52 8.92
C ILE A 25 -2.49 0.34 7.61
N PHE A 26 -3.73 -0.15 7.68
CA PHE A 26 -4.54 -0.35 6.50
C PHE A 26 -4.82 0.96 5.77
N LYS A 27 -5.21 2.03 6.49
CA LYS A 27 -5.43 3.36 5.90
C LYS A 27 -4.16 3.90 5.25
N PHE A 28 -3.01 3.76 5.92
CA PHE A 28 -1.73 4.18 5.36
C PHE A 28 -1.38 3.40 4.09
N LEU A 29 -1.47 2.07 4.12
CA LEU A 29 -1.21 1.22 2.96
C LEU A 29 -2.16 1.50 1.81
N PHE A 30 -3.42 1.83 2.09
CA PHE A 30 -4.39 2.21 1.08
C PHE A 30 -4.01 3.51 0.37
N ILE A 31 -3.64 4.54 1.14
CA ILE A 31 -3.15 5.81 0.58
C ILE A 31 -1.88 5.57 -0.23
N LEU A 32 -0.91 4.84 0.32
CA LEU A 32 0.34 4.50 -0.38
C LEU A 32 0.08 3.75 -1.68
N ASN A 33 -0.87 2.80 -1.69
CA ASN A 33 -1.24 2.04 -2.87
C ASN A 33 -1.76 2.96 -3.98
N ILE A 34 -2.70 3.86 -3.66
CA ILE A 34 -3.22 4.85 -4.61
C ILE A 34 -2.09 5.73 -5.16
N TRP A 35 -1.19 6.21 -4.29
CA TRP A 35 -0.05 7.04 -4.70
C TRP A 35 0.90 6.31 -5.66
N VAL A 36 1.22 5.04 -5.39
CA VAL A 36 2.08 4.23 -6.27
C VAL A 36 1.40 4.03 -7.63
N TRP A 37 0.12 3.68 -7.65
CA TRP A 37 -0.62 3.51 -8.91
C TRP A 37 -0.71 4.81 -9.72
N LEU A 38 -0.88 5.95 -9.05
CA LEU A 38 -0.86 7.25 -9.70
C LEU A 38 0.50 7.54 -10.35
N ALA A 39 1.60 7.27 -9.65
CA ALA A 39 2.95 7.45 -10.19
C ALA A 39 3.21 6.53 -11.40
N VAL A 40 2.80 5.26 -11.31
CA VAL A 40 2.90 4.30 -12.42
C VAL A 40 2.08 4.79 -13.62
N PHE A 41 0.86 5.28 -13.40
CA PHE A 41 0.00 5.82 -14.44
C PHE A 41 0.62 7.03 -15.15
N ILE A 42 1.14 8.00 -14.38
CA ILE A 42 1.83 9.18 -14.94
C ILE A 42 3.05 8.76 -15.76
N GLY A 43 3.87 7.84 -15.22
CA GLY A 43 5.03 7.30 -15.93
C GLY A 43 4.64 6.62 -17.24
N ALA A 44 3.57 5.84 -17.24
CA ALA A 44 3.05 5.19 -18.44
C ALA A 44 2.58 6.20 -19.49
N VAL A 45 1.86 7.26 -19.10
CA VAL A 45 1.42 8.33 -20.02
C VAL A 45 2.61 9.04 -20.64
N ILE A 46 3.61 9.43 -19.84
CA ILE A 46 4.82 10.09 -20.33
C ILE A 46 5.55 9.16 -21.32
N PHE A 47 5.68 7.87 -20.98
CA PHE A 47 6.31 6.89 -21.85
C PHE A 47 5.59 6.78 -23.21
N VAL A 48 4.26 6.71 -23.21
CA VAL A 48 3.46 6.67 -24.45
C VAL A 48 3.67 7.94 -25.29
N ILE A 49 3.64 9.12 -24.66
CA ILE A 49 3.87 10.39 -25.37
C ILE A 49 5.25 10.42 -26.02
N LEU A 50 6.29 10.01 -25.28
CA LEU A 50 7.66 9.95 -25.81
C LEU A 50 7.76 8.93 -26.95
N MET A 51 7.16 7.75 -26.79
CA MET A 51 7.14 6.74 -27.83
C MET A 51 6.52 7.26 -29.13
N ILE A 52 5.37 7.93 -29.03
CA ILE A 52 4.72 8.54 -30.21
C ILE A 52 5.62 9.63 -30.80
N LYS A 53 6.17 10.53 -29.98
CA LYS A 53 7.00 11.64 -30.48
C LYS A 53 8.28 11.19 -31.20
N TYR A 54 8.91 10.12 -30.75
CA TYR A 54 10.24 9.71 -31.25
C TYR A 54 10.20 8.56 -32.25
N TYR A 55 9.17 7.72 -32.26
CA TYR A 55 9.11 6.52 -33.09
C TYR A 55 7.98 6.53 -34.13
N TRP A 56 7.05 7.49 -34.06
CA TRP A 56 5.99 7.70 -35.05
C TRP A 56 6.21 9.03 -35.77
#